data_AF-A0AAV2LIW2-F1
#
_entry.id   AF-A0AAV2LIW2-F1
#
_cell.length_a   1.000
_cell.length_b   1.000
_cell.length_c   1.000
_cell.angle_alpha   90.00
_cell.angle_beta   90.00
_cell.angle_gamma   90.00
#
_symmetry.space_group_name_H-M   'P 1'
#
loop_
_entity.id
_entity.type
_entity.pdbx_description
1 polymer ?
#
loop_
_entity_poly.entity_id
_entity_poly.type
_entity_poly.pdbx_seq_one_letter_code
_entity_poly.pdbx_strand_id
1 'polypeptide(L)'
;MIGMIKDAVKDAMIPVQKSVSDIEITLRTMTEHMASHDKKFDTVFNKMETIQANQRKNETETARCLKELAKLREDLVGQEDRSRRNNVRLGNLPPGVEGDDPLGYIQKMLPKWIPALSGRSPIEIDRAHRIYSTRSSKAPRVMIFRLLRYTDRQAILDGARKSRPTLQDGTPLWFSPDYSITTSQRRQAYNEVRAMLRKKGINTFLIYPAILKVNHNGQRWSFNTPDEAKETLTTLLEETSEDPVTADSQ
;
A
#
# COMPACT_ATOMS: atom_id res chain seq x y z
N MET A 1 -69.95 76.68 6.25
CA MET A 1 -68.79 76.23 5.46
C MET A 1 -67.59 75.86 6.36
N ILE A 2 -67.09 76.75 7.22
CA ILE A 2 -65.92 76.48 8.09
C ILE A 2 -66.14 75.31 9.08
N GLY A 3 -67.33 75.18 9.69
CA GLY A 3 -67.64 74.05 10.59
C GLY A 3 -67.63 72.69 9.89
N MET A 4 -68.26 72.59 8.72
CA MET A 4 -68.28 71.36 7.91
C MET A 4 -66.87 70.93 7.45
N ILE A 5 -65.98 71.89 7.16
CA ILE A 5 -64.58 71.62 6.83
C ILE A 5 -63.82 71.09 8.06
N LYS A 6 -64.08 71.65 9.26
CA LYS A 6 -63.47 71.15 10.50
C LYS A 6 -63.90 69.71 10.81
N ASP A 7 -65.17 69.38 10.64
CA ASP A 7 -65.68 68.05 10.90
C ASP A 7 -65.15 67.03 9.88
N ALA A 8 -65.13 67.38 8.58
CA ALA A 8 -64.54 66.53 7.54
C ALA A 8 -63.03 66.26 7.75
N VAL A 9 -62.27 67.28 8.19
CA VAL A 9 -60.85 67.12 8.54
C VAL A 9 -60.69 66.22 9.77
N LYS A 10 -61.55 66.37 10.78
CA LYS A 10 -61.53 65.54 11.99
C LYS A 10 -61.83 64.08 11.66
N ASP A 11 -62.84 63.83 10.83
CA ASP A 11 -63.23 62.50 10.38
C ASP A 11 -62.12 61.84 9.54
N ALA A 12 -61.40 62.61 8.71
CA ALA A 12 -60.25 62.12 7.95
C ALA A 12 -59.00 61.89 8.83
N MET A 13 -58.87 62.57 9.98
CA MET A 13 -57.74 62.43 10.91
C MET A 13 -57.81 61.15 11.76
N ILE A 14 -59.02 60.70 12.11
CA ILE A 14 -59.25 59.48 12.91
C ILE A 14 -58.57 58.23 12.31
N PRO A 15 -58.75 57.87 11.02
CA PRO A 15 -58.11 56.69 10.44
C PRO A 15 -56.58 56.84 10.34
N VAL A 16 -56.06 58.06 10.13
CA VAL A 16 -54.61 58.33 10.13
C VAL A 16 -54.03 58.08 11.52
N GLN A 17 -54.69 58.58 12.57
CA GLN A 17 -54.23 58.40 13.95
C GLN A 17 -54.27 56.92 14.37
N LYS A 18 -55.28 56.17 13.92
CA LYS A 18 -55.34 54.72 14.11
C LYS A 18 -54.17 54.02 13.40
N SER A 19 -53.93 54.34 12.13
CA SER A 19 -52.82 53.78 11.35
C SER A 19 -51.45 54.07 11.98
N VAL A 20 -51.23 55.29 12.48
CA VAL A 20 -50.00 55.65 13.20
C VAL A 20 -49.83 54.82 14.47
N SER A 21 -50.90 54.63 15.25
CA SER A 21 -50.86 53.76 16.44
C SER A 21 -50.56 52.30 16.08
N ASP A 22 -51.14 51.77 15.01
CA ASP A 22 -50.90 50.40 14.55
C ASP A 22 -49.43 50.23 14.07
N ILE A 23 -48.88 51.26 13.40
CA ILE A 23 -47.47 51.31 13.00
C ILE A 23 -46.56 51.34 14.23
N GLU A 24 -46.86 52.15 15.25
CA GLU A 24 -46.08 52.21 16.49
C GLU A 24 -46.02 50.86 17.21
N ILE A 25 -47.16 50.15 17.29
CA ILE A 25 -47.22 48.79 17.85
C ILE A 25 -46.34 47.84 17.04
N THR A 26 -46.47 47.87 15.72
CA THR A 26 -45.68 47.02 14.83
C THR A 26 -44.18 47.28 14.98
N LEU A 27 -43.76 48.55 15.05
CA LEU A 27 -42.36 48.93 15.27
C LEU A 27 -41.82 48.45 16.63
N ARG A 28 -42.63 48.54 17.70
CA ARG A 28 -42.24 47.98 19.01
C ARG A 28 -42.02 46.47 18.94
N THR A 29 -42.95 45.73 18.34
CA THR A 29 -42.81 44.27 18.19
C THR A 29 -41.60 43.89 17.32
N MET A 30 -41.32 44.65 16.25
CA MET A 30 -40.11 44.46 15.44
C MET A 30 -38.84 44.69 16.26
N THR A 31 -38.79 45.72 17.10
CA THR A 31 -37.64 46.02 17.97
C THR A 31 -37.39 44.90 18.98
N GLU A 32 -38.47 44.34 19.57
CA GLU A 32 -38.37 43.19 20.47
C GLU A 32 -37.87 41.92 19.75
N HIS A 33 -38.38 41.66 18.54
CA HIS A 33 -37.91 40.54 17.72
C HIS A 33 -36.43 40.71 17.33
N MET A 34 -36.00 41.92 16.96
CA MET A 34 -34.59 42.22 16.67
C MET A 34 -33.70 41.94 17.88
N ALA A 35 -34.06 42.44 19.06
CA ALA A 35 -33.31 42.17 20.29
C ALA A 35 -33.28 40.66 20.64
N SER A 36 -34.35 39.92 20.35
CA SER A 36 -34.35 38.47 20.50
C SER A 36 -33.45 37.78 19.48
N HIS A 37 -33.40 38.26 18.24
CA HIS A 37 -32.55 37.70 17.18
C HIS A 37 -31.07 37.95 17.47
N ASP A 38 -30.69 39.13 17.95
CA ASP A 38 -29.32 39.46 18.32
C ASP A 38 -28.77 38.46 19.36
N LYS A 39 -29.54 38.19 20.42
CA LYS A 39 -29.19 37.17 21.43
C LYS A 39 -29.02 35.77 20.84
N LYS A 40 -29.88 35.40 19.87
CA LYS A 40 -29.77 34.11 19.18
C LYS A 40 -28.53 34.07 18.29
N PHE A 41 -28.21 35.17 17.60
CA PHE A 41 -27.01 35.28 16.78
C PHE A 41 -25.75 35.13 17.62
N ASP A 42 -25.62 35.84 18.75
CA ASP A 42 -24.48 35.69 19.67
C ASP A 42 -24.31 34.23 20.12
N THR A 43 -25.42 33.56 20.44
CA THR A 43 -25.40 32.15 20.84
C THR A 43 -24.92 31.25 19.69
N VAL A 44 -25.36 31.50 18.46
CA VAL A 44 -24.94 30.75 17.27
C VAL A 44 -23.47 31.02 16.95
N PHE A 45 -22.99 32.26 17.04
CA PHE A 45 -21.59 32.60 16.81
C PHE A 45 -20.67 31.88 17.79
N ASN A 46 -20.96 31.93 19.09
CA ASN A 46 -20.18 31.23 20.11
C ASN A 46 -20.15 29.70 19.88
N LYS A 47 -21.30 29.12 19.48
CA LYS A 47 -21.37 27.69 19.11
C LYS A 47 -20.53 27.39 17.86
N MET A 48 -20.58 28.27 16.85
CA MET A 48 -19.82 28.11 15.62
C MET A 48 -18.31 28.16 15.88
N GLU A 49 -17.83 29.09 16.70
CA GLU A 49 -16.42 29.16 17.10
C GLU A 49 -15.99 27.89 17.83
N THR A 50 -16.82 27.40 18.75
CA THR A 50 -16.56 26.14 19.47
C THR A 50 -16.49 24.94 18.52
N ILE A 51 -17.41 24.85 17.56
CA ILE A 51 -17.42 23.79 16.54
C ILE A 51 -16.17 23.87 15.67
N GLN A 52 -15.78 25.07 15.21
CA GLN A 52 -14.58 25.26 14.42
C GLN A 52 -13.31 24.87 15.18
N ALA A 53 -13.21 25.23 16.47
CA ALA A 53 -12.09 24.84 17.31
C ALA A 53 -12.01 23.31 17.47
N ASN A 54 -13.15 22.65 17.74
CA ASN A 54 -13.22 21.20 17.83
C ASN A 54 -12.92 20.51 16.51
N GLN A 55 -13.36 21.07 15.38
CA GLN A 55 -13.05 20.54 14.05
C GLN A 55 -11.55 20.55 13.79
N ARG A 56 -10.87 21.68 14.02
CA ARG A 56 -9.41 21.77 13.86
C ARG A 56 -8.69 20.75 14.76
N LYS A 57 -9.14 20.60 16.00
CA LYS A 57 -8.58 19.59 16.91
C LYS A 57 -8.77 18.17 16.35
N ASN A 58 -9.97 17.83 15.90
CA ASN A 58 -10.26 16.53 15.30
C ASN A 58 -9.41 16.27 14.03
N GLU A 59 -9.23 17.28 13.17
CA GLU A 59 -8.35 17.18 11.99
C GLU A 59 -6.90 16.85 12.38
N THR A 60 -6.37 17.49 13.43
CA THR A 60 -5.02 17.16 13.93
C THR A 60 -4.92 15.76 14.53
N GLU A 61 -5.93 15.35 15.31
CA GLU A 61 -5.95 14.02 15.95
C GLU A 61 -6.12 12.90 14.92
N THR A 62 -6.97 13.09 13.91
CA THR A 62 -7.13 12.14 12.80
C THR A 62 -5.85 12.03 11.97
N ALA A 63 -5.18 13.14 11.63
CA ALA A 63 -3.90 13.12 10.95
C ALA A 63 -2.82 12.35 11.75
N ARG A 64 -2.77 12.57 13.08
CA ARG A 64 -1.89 11.81 13.98
C ARG A 64 -2.21 10.32 13.98
N CYS A 65 -3.49 9.96 14.11
CA CYS A 65 -3.95 8.57 14.13
C CYS A 65 -3.60 7.85 12.82
N LEU A 66 -3.82 8.49 11.66
CA LEU A 66 -3.45 7.92 10.36
C LEU A 66 -1.95 7.65 10.26
N LYS A 67 -1.11 8.57 10.76
CA LYS A 67 0.35 8.39 10.80
C LYS A 67 0.77 7.22 11.69
N GLU A 68 0.17 7.08 12.87
CA GLU A 68 0.43 5.97 13.78
C GLU A 68 -0.02 4.63 13.20
N LEU A 69 -1.20 4.58 12.59
CA LEU A 69 -1.71 3.38 11.90
C LEU A 69 -0.80 2.97 10.74
N ALA A 70 -0.30 3.92 9.95
CA ALA A 70 0.66 3.63 8.89
C ALA A 70 1.95 3.01 9.45
N LYS A 71 2.49 3.57 10.54
CA LYS A 71 3.68 3.04 11.22
C LYS A 71 3.43 1.62 11.76
N LEU A 72 2.33 1.40 12.46
CA LEU A 72 1.98 0.10 13.02
C LEU A 72 1.81 -0.97 11.93
N ARG A 73 1.26 -0.61 10.77
CA ARG A 73 1.17 -1.51 9.61
C ARG A 73 2.56 -1.89 9.09
N GLU A 74 3.50 -0.96 8.98
CA GLU A 74 4.87 -1.28 8.58
C GLU A 74 5.59 -2.15 9.61
N ASP A 75 5.40 -1.87 10.90
CA ASP A 75 6.00 -2.66 11.98
C ASP A 75 5.45 -4.09 11.97
N LEU A 76 4.14 -4.28 11.76
CA LEU A 76 3.49 -5.58 11.63
C LEU A 76 4.06 -6.37 10.45
N VAL A 77 4.14 -5.75 9.27
CA VAL A 77 4.75 -6.35 8.07
C VAL A 77 6.18 -6.79 8.35
N GLY A 78 6.96 -5.93 8.99
CA GLY A 78 8.33 -6.24 9.38
C GLY A 78 8.44 -7.37 10.41
N GLN A 79 7.50 -7.50 11.34
CA GLN A 79 7.47 -8.61 12.30
C GLN A 79 7.12 -9.93 11.62
N GLU A 80 6.12 -9.93 10.73
CA GLU A 80 5.77 -11.10 9.94
C GLU A 80 6.95 -11.59 9.09
N ASP A 81 7.63 -10.67 8.40
CA ASP A 81 8.79 -11.00 7.56
C ASP A 81 9.96 -11.55 8.39
N ARG A 82 10.22 -11.00 9.59
CA ARG A 82 11.24 -11.53 10.50
C ARG A 82 10.89 -12.94 10.99
N SER A 83 9.62 -13.18 11.33
CA SER A 83 9.14 -14.50 11.76
C SER A 83 9.25 -15.57 10.65
N ARG A 84 9.05 -15.15 9.39
CA ARG A 84 9.17 -16.01 8.20
C ARG A 84 10.58 -16.05 7.59
N ARG A 85 11.55 -15.35 8.17
CA ARG A 85 12.88 -15.16 7.58
C ARG A 85 13.64 -16.47 7.31
N ASN A 86 13.35 -17.54 8.05
CA ASN A 86 13.96 -18.86 7.85
C ASN A 86 13.12 -19.81 6.99
N ASN A 87 11.96 -19.37 6.51
CA ASN A 87 11.09 -20.19 5.69
C ASN A 87 11.52 -20.13 4.21
N VAL A 88 11.29 -21.25 3.52
CA VAL A 88 11.41 -21.40 2.07
C VAL A 88 10.08 -21.91 1.53
N ARG A 89 9.67 -21.36 0.39
CA ARG A 89 8.52 -21.80 -0.39
C ARG A 89 9.02 -22.66 -1.54
N LEU A 90 8.46 -23.85 -1.68
CA LEU A 90 8.67 -24.78 -2.78
C LEU A 90 7.37 -24.92 -3.58
N GLY A 91 7.41 -24.54 -4.85
CA GLY A 91 6.28 -24.74 -5.76
C GLY A 91 6.52 -25.83 -6.80
N ASN A 92 5.44 -26.21 -7.47
CA ASN A 92 5.37 -27.25 -8.50
C ASN A 92 5.73 -28.67 -8.03
N LEU A 93 5.80 -28.90 -6.73
CA LEU A 93 5.93 -30.26 -6.17
C LEU A 93 4.58 -30.99 -6.27
N PRO A 94 4.46 -32.12 -6.99
CA PRO A 94 3.21 -32.86 -7.17
C PRO A 94 2.63 -33.29 -5.81
N PRO A 95 1.29 -33.29 -5.64
CA PRO A 95 0.67 -33.64 -4.37
C PRO A 95 0.97 -35.11 -4.00
N GLY A 96 1.19 -35.38 -2.71
CA GLY A 96 1.31 -36.75 -2.18
C GLY A 96 2.69 -37.40 -2.31
N VAL A 97 3.63 -36.82 -3.06
CA VAL A 97 4.98 -37.38 -3.22
C VAL A 97 5.78 -37.42 -1.92
N GLU A 98 5.39 -36.60 -0.95
CA GLU A 98 5.97 -36.58 0.39
C GLU A 98 5.64 -37.81 1.23
N GLY A 99 4.53 -38.49 0.94
CA GLY A 99 3.93 -39.48 1.85
C GLY A 99 3.59 -38.87 3.21
N ASP A 100 3.77 -39.68 4.26
CA ASP A 100 3.44 -39.31 5.64
C ASP A 100 4.53 -38.51 6.36
N ASP A 101 5.73 -38.38 5.77
CA ASP A 101 6.85 -37.61 6.32
C ASP A 101 7.36 -36.53 5.33
N PRO A 102 6.67 -35.38 5.27
CA PRO A 102 7.12 -34.24 4.47
C PRO A 102 8.51 -33.72 4.84
N LEU A 103 8.91 -33.82 6.11
CA LEU A 103 10.18 -33.29 6.59
C LEU A 103 11.34 -34.15 6.06
N GLY A 104 11.31 -35.45 6.33
CA GLY A 104 12.33 -36.38 5.86
C GLY A 104 12.37 -36.45 4.34
N TYR A 105 11.22 -36.33 3.67
CA TYR A 105 11.18 -36.22 2.21
C TYR A 105 11.97 -35.01 1.69
N ILE A 106 11.69 -33.79 2.19
CA ILE A 106 12.42 -32.59 1.76
C ILE A 106 13.91 -32.69 2.10
N GLN A 107 14.24 -33.16 3.30
CA GLN A 107 15.63 -33.30 3.73
C GLN A 107 16.42 -34.26 2.81
N LYS A 108 15.79 -35.36 2.36
CA LYS A 108 16.37 -36.33 1.43
C LYS A 108 16.48 -35.80 0.00
N MET A 109 15.53 -34.97 -0.44
CA MET A 109 15.44 -34.50 -1.83
C MET A 109 16.25 -33.24 -2.12
N LEU A 110 16.46 -32.37 -1.12
CA LEU A 110 17.20 -31.12 -1.30
C LEU A 110 18.59 -31.30 -1.95
N PRO A 111 19.47 -32.23 -1.50
CA PRO A 111 20.76 -32.46 -2.14
C PRO A 111 20.66 -33.01 -3.56
N LYS A 112 19.57 -33.74 -3.89
CA LYS A 112 19.33 -34.28 -5.23
C LYS A 112 18.92 -33.19 -6.22
N TRP A 113 18.06 -32.28 -5.79
CA TRP A 113 17.62 -31.14 -6.59
C TRP A 113 18.68 -30.05 -6.68
N ILE A 114 19.47 -29.87 -5.62
CA ILE A 114 20.46 -28.80 -5.50
C ILE A 114 21.82 -29.43 -5.16
N PRO A 115 22.62 -29.82 -6.18
CA PRO A 115 23.89 -30.50 -5.99
C PRO A 115 24.91 -29.72 -5.14
N ALA A 116 24.79 -28.38 -5.09
CA ALA A 116 25.63 -27.54 -4.23
C ALA A 116 25.40 -27.80 -2.71
N LEU A 117 24.34 -28.51 -2.35
CA LEU A 117 24.07 -28.94 -0.98
C LEU A 117 24.64 -30.34 -0.68
N SER A 118 25.08 -31.09 -1.69
CA SER A 118 25.70 -32.39 -1.52
C SER A 118 27.02 -32.28 -0.75
N GLY A 119 27.22 -33.15 0.24
CA GLY A 119 28.42 -33.16 1.09
C GLY A 119 28.38 -32.18 2.27
N ARG A 120 27.30 -31.40 2.43
CA ARG A 120 27.07 -30.61 3.65
C ARG A 120 26.47 -31.49 4.75
N SER A 121 26.56 -31.02 5.99
CA SER A 121 25.77 -31.59 7.09
C SER A 121 24.28 -31.60 6.73
N PRO A 122 23.50 -32.60 7.20
CA PRO A 122 22.07 -32.64 6.95
C PRO A 122 21.42 -31.32 7.34
N ILE A 123 20.62 -30.76 6.43
CA ILE A 123 19.92 -29.51 6.68
C ILE A 123 18.86 -29.74 7.73
N GLU A 124 18.89 -28.94 8.79
CA GLU A 124 17.96 -29.03 9.92
C GLU A 124 16.66 -28.29 9.56
N ILE A 125 15.59 -29.06 9.38
CA ILE A 125 14.24 -28.57 9.08
C ILE A 125 13.41 -28.67 10.36
N ASP A 126 12.80 -27.57 10.77
CA ASP A 126 11.95 -27.47 11.97
C ASP A 126 10.53 -27.99 11.66
N ARG A 127 9.98 -27.58 10.51
CA ARG A 127 8.65 -28.00 10.06
C ARG A 127 8.53 -27.90 8.55
N ALA A 128 7.74 -28.79 7.94
CA ALA A 128 7.39 -28.76 6.52
C ALA A 128 5.89 -29.08 6.36
N HIS A 129 5.17 -28.26 5.59
CA HIS A 129 3.74 -28.46 5.35
C HIS A 129 3.31 -27.82 4.03
N ARG A 130 2.18 -28.27 3.48
CA ARG A 130 1.54 -27.64 2.33
C ARG A 130 0.58 -26.54 2.78
N ILE A 131 0.53 -25.46 2.01
CA ILE A 131 -0.48 -24.42 2.22
C ILE A 131 -1.82 -24.98 1.72
N TYR A 132 -2.77 -25.18 2.65
CA TYR A 132 -4.13 -25.53 2.28
C TYR A 132 -4.85 -24.31 1.70
N SER A 133 -5.44 -24.48 0.53
CA SER A 133 -6.37 -23.50 -0.04
C SER A 133 -7.76 -24.11 -0.09
N THR A 134 -8.78 -23.30 0.22
CA THR A 134 -10.19 -23.65 0.10
C THR A 134 -10.64 -23.81 -1.36
N ARG A 135 -9.83 -23.36 -2.34
CA ARG A 135 -10.13 -23.52 -3.78
C ARG A 135 -9.61 -24.87 -4.27
N SER A 136 -10.49 -25.65 -4.90
CA SER A 136 -10.15 -26.90 -5.61
C SER A 136 -9.32 -26.58 -6.87
N SER A 137 -8.06 -26.24 -6.68
CA SER A 137 -7.09 -26.05 -7.76
C SER A 137 -6.48 -27.38 -8.17
N LYS A 138 -6.43 -27.65 -9.48
CA LYS A 138 -5.66 -28.78 -10.05
C LYS A 138 -4.13 -28.55 -9.96
N ALA A 139 -3.69 -27.31 -9.71
CA ALA A 139 -2.27 -27.00 -9.63
C ALA A 139 -1.66 -27.49 -8.30
N PRO A 140 -0.43 -28.03 -8.31
CA PRO A 140 0.24 -28.47 -7.10
C PRO A 140 0.40 -27.32 -6.09
N ARG A 141 -0.03 -27.56 -4.84
CA ARG A 141 -0.01 -26.55 -3.78
C ARG A 141 1.43 -26.24 -3.36
N VAL A 142 1.70 -24.98 -3.01
CA VAL A 142 3.02 -24.59 -2.49
C VAL A 142 3.27 -25.27 -1.14
N MET A 143 4.45 -25.85 -1.00
CA MET A 143 4.97 -26.32 0.28
C MET A 143 5.79 -25.21 0.94
N ILE A 144 5.61 -25.02 2.24
CA ILE A 144 6.45 -24.17 3.08
C ILE A 144 7.20 -25.06 4.05
N PHE A 145 8.51 -24.86 4.13
CA PHE A 145 9.31 -25.46 5.18
C PHE A 145 10.17 -24.40 5.88
N ARG A 146 10.32 -24.54 7.19
CA ARG A 146 11.10 -23.65 8.05
C ARG A 146 12.40 -24.33 8.43
N LEU A 147 13.49 -23.59 8.27
CA LEU A 147 14.83 -24.06 8.58
C LEU A 147 15.27 -23.58 9.96
N LEU A 148 16.11 -24.35 10.62
CA LEU A 148 16.67 -23.93 11.90
C LEU A 148 17.67 -22.77 11.72
N ARG A 149 18.46 -22.81 10.63
CA ARG A 149 19.54 -21.85 10.36
C ARG A 149 19.24 -20.98 9.14
N TYR A 150 19.45 -19.67 9.28
CA TYR A 150 19.31 -18.71 8.19
C TYR A 150 20.30 -18.96 7.04
N THR A 151 21.50 -19.47 7.35
CA THR A 151 22.54 -19.79 6.37
C THR A 151 22.11 -20.92 5.42
N ASP A 152 21.39 -21.91 5.93
CA ASP A 152 20.90 -23.04 5.12
C ASP A 152 19.82 -22.57 4.17
N ARG A 153 18.93 -21.68 4.64
CA ARG A 153 17.96 -21.00 3.77
C ARG A 153 18.66 -20.31 2.61
N GLN A 154 19.69 -19.52 2.92
CA GLN A 154 20.39 -18.76 1.90
C GLN A 154 21.07 -19.68 0.88
N ALA A 155 21.71 -20.76 1.36
CA ALA A 155 22.34 -21.75 0.50
C ALA A 155 21.34 -22.48 -0.41
N ILE A 156 20.15 -22.85 0.11
CA ILE A 156 19.08 -23.45 -0.70
C ILE A 156 18.63 -22.48 -1.79
N LEU A 157 18.33 -21.22 -1.44
CA LEU A 157 17.83 -20.24 -2.39
C LEU A 157 18.87 -19.90 -3.47
N ASP A 158 20.14 -19.77 -3.10
CA ASP A 158 21.21 -19.47 -4.05
C ASP A 158 21.55 -20.69 -4.91
N GLY A 159 21.57 -21.88 -4.32
CA GLY A 159 21.75 -23.14 -5.04
C GLY A 159 20.65 -23.37 -6.07
N ALA A 160 19.38 -23.22 -5.69
CA ALA A 160 18.24 -23.40 -6.58
C ALA A 160 18.24 -22.41 -7.75
N ARG A 161 18.65 -21.16 -7.55
CA ARG A 161 18.78 -20.16 -8.64
C ARG A 161 19.82 -20.58 -9.68
N LYS A 162 20.91 -21.21 -9.23
CA LYS A 162 22.01 -21.67 -10.10
C LYS A 162 21.67 -22.99 -10.79
N SER A 163 21.14 -23.98 -10.06
CA SER A 163 20.86 -25.31 -10.60
C SER A 163 19.56 -25.39 -11.40
N ARG A 164 18.58 -24.53 -11.13
CA ARG A 164 17.23 -24.57 -11.73
C ARG A 164 16.63 -25.97 -11.69
N PRO A 165 16.36 -26.50 -10.47
CA PRO A 165 16.00 -27.89 -10.28
C PRO A 165 14.74 -28.28 -11.04
N THR A 166 14.73 -29.49 -11.58
CA THR A 166 13.57 -30.12 -12.22
C THR A 166 13.28 -31.47 -11.60
N LEU A 167 12.03 -31.91 -11.73
CA LEU A 167 11.63 -33.29 -11.46
C LEU A 167 12.06 -34.20 -12.63
N GLN A 168 11.88 -35.51 -12.46
CA GLN A 168 12.24 -36.51 -13.47
C GLN A 168 11.44 -36.35 -14.78
N ASP A 169 10.22 -35.83 -14.70
CA ASP A 169 9.36 -35.51 -15.84
C ASP A 169 9.71 -34.16 -16.51
N GLY A 170 10.77 -33.48 -16.04
CA GLY A 170 11.18 -32.16 -16.52
C GLY A 170 10.44 -30.99 -15.89
N THR A 171 9.46 -31.22 -15.00
CA THR A 171 8.70 -30.14 -14.35
C THR A 171 9.65 -29.27 -13.50
N PRO A 172 9.70 -27.94 -13.71
CA PRO A 172 10.60 -27.07 -12.97
C PRO A 172 10.12 -26.86 -11.53
N LEU A 173 11.02 -27.06 -10.58
CA LEU A 173 10.83 -26.71 -9.18
C LEU A 173 11.35 -25.29 -8.96
N TRP A 174 10.55 -24.47 -8.28
CA TRP A 174 10.99 -23.14 -7.86
C TRP A 174 11.05 -23.04 -6.35
N PHE A 175 12.09 -22.34 -5.89
CA PHE A 175 12.35 -22.06 -4.50
C PHE A 175 12.37 -20.55 -4.30
N SER A 176 11.60 -20.05 -3.33
CA SER A 176 11.59 -18.62 -3.03
C SER A 176 11.54 -18.34 -1.52
N PRO A 177 11.97 -17.15 -1.08
CA PRO A 177 11.65 -16.62 0.24
C PRO A 177 10.15 -16.66 0.54
N ASP A 178 9.81 -16.97 1.79
CA ASP A 178 8.47 -16.71 2.32
C ASP A 178 8.42 -15.29 2.93
N TYR A 179 7.70 -14.38 2.27
CA TYR A 179 7.46 -13.02 2.76
C TYR A 179 6.00 -12.86 3.18
N SER A 180 5.73 -11.80 3.95
CA SER A 180 4.39 -11.26 4.14
C SER A 180 3.73 -10.94 2.79
N ILE A 181 2.40 -10.88 2.78
CA ILE A 181 1.64 -10.59 1.56
C ILE A 181 2.04 -9.21 1.02
N THR A 182 2.13 -8.21 1.89
CA THR A 182 2.51 -6.84 1.54
C THR A 182 3.90 -6.78 0.92
N THR A 183 4.91 -7.41 1.53
CA THR A 183 6.27 -7.44 0.96
C THR A 183 6.32 -8.22 -0.35
N SER A 184 5.56 -9.31 -0.47
CA SER A 184 5.43 -10.06 -1.72
C SER A 184 4.83 -9.22 -2.85
N GLN A 185 3.78 -8.44 -2.57
CA GLN A 185 3.15 -7.53 -3.53
C GLN A 185 4.10 -6.41 -3.94
N ARG A 186 4.80 -5.77 -2.97
CA ARG A 186 5.83 -4.76 -3.25
C ARG A 186 6.91 -5.29 -4.19
N ARG A 187 7.38 -6.52 -3.96
CA ARG A 187 8.37 -7.17 -4.84
C ARG A 187 7.81 -7.53 -6.21
N GLN A 188 6.56 -7.97 -6.28
CA GLN A 188 5.89 -8.32 -7.53
C GLN A 188 5.72 -7.11 -8.45
N ALA A 189 5.53 -5.91 -7.88
CA ALA A 189 5.41 -4.67 -8.64
C ALA A 189 6.64 -4.38 -9.52
N TYR A 190 7.82 -4.91 -9.17
CA TYR A 190 9.04 -4.79 -9.98
C TYR A 190 9.15 -5.82 -11.12
N ASN A 191 8.23 -6.78 -11.24
CA ASN A 191 8.37 -7.87 -12.21
C ASN A 191 8.45 -7.37 -13.66
N GLU A 192 7.67 -6.35 -14.02
CA GLU A 192 7.66 -5.77 -15.36
C GLU A 192 9.02 -5.14 -15.70
N VAL A 193 9.51 -4.24 -14.85
CA VAL A 193 10.81 -3.57 -15.02
C VAL A 193 11.95 -4.59 -15.06
N ARG A 194 11.92 -5.60 -14.18
CA ARG A 194 12.95 -6.65 -14.17
C ARG A 194 12.89 -7.53 -15.42
N ALA A 195 11.71 -7.81 -15.96
CA ALA A 195 11.57 -8.56 -17.20
C ALA A 195 12.13 -7.77 -18.39
N MET A 196 11.86 -6.46 -18.46
CA MET A 196 12.43 -5.56 -19.46
C MET A 196 13.97 -5.54 -19.39
N LEU A 197 14.54 -5.34 -18.21
CA LEU A 197 16.00 -5.33 -18.02
C LEU A 197 16.64 -6.68 -18.37
N ARG A 198 15.97 -7.79 -18.02
CA ARG A 198 16.44 -9.13 -18.37
C ARG A 198 16.50 -9.35 -19.88
N LYS A 199 15.53 -8.83 -20.65
CA LYS A 199 15.55 -8.90 -22.12
C LYS A 199 16.75 -8.17 -22.72
N LYS A 200 17.24 -7.12 -22.06
CA LYS A 200 18.45 -6.37 -22.43
C LYS A 200 19.74 -6.96 -21.83
N GLY A 201 19.68 -8.14 -21.22
CA GLY A 201 20.85 -8.81 -20.62
C GLY A 201 21.33 -8.20 -19.29
N ILE A 202 20.59 -7.26 -18.71
CA ILE A 202 20.98 -6.56 -17.48
C ILE A 202 20.58 -7.37 -16.25
N ASN A 203 21.55 -7.64 -15.38
CA ASN A 203 21.30 -8.38 -14.16
C ASN A 203 20.75 -7.45 -13.05
N THR A 204 19.72 -7.94 -12.35
CA THR A 204 19.02 -7.17 -11.30
C THR A 204 18.80 -8.00 -10.06
N PHE A 205 18.74 -7.32 -8.91
CA PHE A 205 18.46 -7.97 -7.64
C PHE A 205 17.53 -7.12 -6.77
N LEU A 206 16.65 -7.79 -6.02
CA LEU A 206 15.73 -7.14 -5.07
C LEU A 206 16.22 -7.35 -3.65
N ILE A 207 16.64 -6.26 -3.01
CA ILE A 207 17.00 -6.23 -1.59
C ILE A 207 15.74 -6.13 -0.74
N TYR A 208 15.78 -6.73 0.45
CA TYR A 208 14.72 -6.59 1.44
C TYR A 208 14.56 -5.12 1.91
N PRO A 209 13.32 -4.61 2.03
CA PRO A 209 12.05 -5.29 1.74
C PRO A 209 11.76 -5.42 0.23
N ALA A 210 11.91 -4.36 -0.56
CA ALA A 210 11.70 -4.36 -2.00
C ALA A 210 12.46 -3.23 -2.72
N ILE A 211 13.79 -3.17 -2.58
CA ILE A 211 14.63 -2.18 -3.27
C ILE A 211 15.25 -2.84 -4.50
N LEU A 212 14.99 -2.30 -5.69
CA LEU A 212 15.60 -2.79 -6.92
C LEU A 212 17.00 -2.24 -7.07
N LYS A 213 17.99 -3.13 -7.14
CA LYS A 213 19.36 -2.78 -7.54
C LYS A 213 19.66 -3.29 -8.93
N VAL A 214 20.24 -2.39 -9.72
CA VAL A 214 20.62 -2.62 -11.11
C VAL A 214 22.11 -2.32 -11.23
N ASN A 215 22.85 -3.24 -11.87
CA ASN A 215 24.25 -3.02 -12.21
C ASN A 215 24.36 -3.07 -13.74
N HIS A 216 24.82 -1.98 -14.35
CA HIS A 216 24.99 -1.85 -15.80
C HIS A 216 26.18 -0.93 -16.08
N ASN A 217 27.09 -1.33 -16.98
CA ASN A 217 28.29 -0.57 -17.38
C ASN A 217 29.14 -0.04 -16.20
N GLY A 218 29.32 -0.84 -15.15
CA GLY A 218 30.08 -0.47 -13.96
C GLY A 218 29.35 0.47 -12.98
N GLN A 219 28.21 1.04 -13.38
CA GLN A 219 27.37 1.86 -12.53
C GLN A 219 26.32 1.02 -11.78
N ARG A 220 25.93 1.50 -10.59
CA ARG A 220 24.98 0.84 -9.70
C ARG A 220 23.86 1.81 -9.34
N TRP A 221 22.62 1.42 -9.65
CA TRP A 221 21.43 2.17 -9.28
C TRP A 221 20.63 1.42 -8.22
N SER A 222 19.89 2.17 -7.40
CA SER A 222 18.98 1.64 -6.39
C SER A 222 17.67 2.42 -6.46
N PHE A 223 16.56 1.71 -6.64
CA PHE A 223 15.23 2.32 -6.81
C PHE A 223 14.29 1.84 -5.71
N ASN A 224 13.57 2.79 -5.10
CA ASN A 224 12.61 2.50 -4.02
C ASN A 224 11.19 2.29 -4.54
N THR A 225 10.92 2.71 -5.78
CA THR A 225 9.64 2.45 -6.44
C THR A 225 9.83 1.83 -7.83
N PRO A 226 8.86 1.04 -8.33
CA PRO A 226 8.90 0.53 -9.70
C PRO A 226 8.81 1.63 -10.75
N ASP A 227 8.06 2.70 -10.49
CA ASP A 227 7.83 3.80 -11.43
C ASP A 227 9.12 4.60 -11.66
N GLU A 228 9.80 4.98 -10.57
CA GLU A 228 11.12 5.64 -10.61
C GLU A 228 12.14 4.79 -11.40
N ALA A 229 12.13 3.47 -11.19
CA ALA A 229 12.99 2.56 -11.92
C ALA A 229 12.64 2.50 -13.41
N LYS A 230 11.34 2.45 -13.74
CA LYS A 230 10.88 2.37 -15.12
C LYS A 230 11.22 3.63 -15.89
N GLU A 231 10.95 4.81 -15.32
CA GLU A 231 11.26 6.10 -15.92
C GLU A 231 12.76 6.24 -16.18
N THR A 232 13.58 6.12 -15.13
CA THR A 232 15.04 6.28 -15.21
C THR A 232 15.69 5.30 -16.19
N LEU A 233 15.27 4.02 -16.16
CA LEU A 233 15.91 2.99 -16.98
C LEU A 233 15.41 2.99 -18.42
N THR A 234 14.23 3.52 -18.70
CA THR A 234 13.76 3.67 -20.09
C THR A 234 14.62 4.72 -20.79
N THR A 235 14.76 5.90 -20.19
CA THR A 235 15.62 6.99 -20.71
C THR A 235 17.06 6.55 -20.92
N LEU A 236 17.70 5.95 -19.90
CA LEU A 236 19.10 5.52 -20.00
C LEU A 236 19.34 4.45 -21.08
N LEU A 237 18.35 3.59 -21.33
CA LEU A 237 18.49 2.52 -22.31
C LEU A 237 18.06 2.93 -23.72
N GLU A 238 17.40 4.06 -23.88
CA GLU A 238 17.12 4.71 -25.17
C GLU A 238 18.33 5.56 -25.60
N GLU A 239 18.94 6.32 -24.67
CA GLU A 239 20.15 7.12 -24.92
C GLU A 239 21.34 6.26 -25.37
N THR A 240 21.51 5.05 -24.82
CA THR A 240 22.60 4.14 -25.28
C THR A 240 22.35 3.49 -26.65
N SER A 241 21.17 3.66 -27.26
CA SER A 241 20.87 3.13 -28.59
C SER A 241 21.12 4.13 -29.73
N GLU A 242 21.41 5.39 -29.40
CA GLU A 242 21.77 6.44 -30.34
C GLU A 242 23.21 6.90 -30.08
N ASP A 243 24.19 6.34 -30.81
CA ASP A 243 25.44 7.00 -31.21
C ASP A 243 26.38 6.01 -31.97
N PRO A 244 27.21 6.47 -32.92
CA PRO A 244 26.89 7.14 -34.17
C PRO A 244 27.21 6.23 -35.37
N VAL A 245 26.53 6.48 -36.50
CA VAL A 245 26.91 5.96 -37.82
C VAL A 245 28.38 6.31 -38.07
N THR A 246 29.17 5.26 -38.31
CA THR A 246 30.56 5.29 -38.77
C THR A 246 30.82 6.44 -39.74
N ALA A 247 31.61 7.41 -39.29
CA ALA A 247 32.31 8.34 -40.17
C ALA A 247 33.74 7.82 -40.39
N ASP A 248 34.08 7.69 -41.68
CA ASP A 248 35.38 7.44 -42.32
C ASP A 248 36.06 6.06 -42.07
N SER A 249 36.67 5.42 -43.08
CA SER A 249 37.49 6.01 -44.14
C SER A 249 37.49 5.25 -45.48
N GLN A 250 37.65 6.03 -46.55
CA GLN A 250 38.32 5.62 -47.81
C GLN A 250 39.77 5.18 -47.57
#